data_AF-A0A7X0R471-F1
#
_entry.id   AF-A0A7X0R471-F1
#
_cell.length_a   1.000
_cell.length_b   1.000
_cell.length_c   1.000
_cell.angle_alpha   90.00
_cell.angle_beta   90.00
_cell.angle_gamma   90.00
#
_symmetry.space_group_name_H-M   'P 1'
#
loop_
_entity.id
_entity.type
_entity.pdbx_description
1 polymer ?
#
loop_
_entity_poly.entity_id
_entity_poly.type
_entity_poly.pdbx_seq_one_letter_code
_entity_poly.pdbx_strand_id
1 'polypeptide(L)' 'MENNLQNTSLKSLIQDPSRLADIMKDPSKSGLDFYNGLSVKEKQYLLFAAAAGLIGYAIYLGRQDG' A
#
# COMPACT_ATOMS: atom_id res chain seq x y z
N MET A 1 -20.05 -19.10 -11.26
CA MET A 1 -19.92 -17.65 -11.00
C MET A 1 -18.48 -17.28 -11.23
N GLU A 2 -18.19 -16.69 -12.40
CA GLU A 2 -16.84 -16.33 -12.81
C GLU A 2 -16.38 -15.12 -11.99
N ASN A 3 -15.56 -15.36 -10.98
CA ASN A 3 -14.98 -14.31 -10.15
C ASN A 3 -13.88 -13.61 -10.97
N ASN A 4 -14.30 -12.65 -11.79
CA ASN A 4 -13.43 -11.63 -12.36
C ASN A 4 -12.97 -10.68 -11.23
N LEU A 5 -12.28 -11.21 -10.22
CA LEU A 5 -11.42 -10.40 -9.37
C LEU A 5 -10.32 -9.89 -10.30
N GLN A 6 -10.48 -8.65 -10.78
CA GLN A 6 -9.40 -7.92 -11.41
C GLN A 6 -8.20 -8.05 -10.48
N ASN A 7 -7.14 -8.73 -10.95
CA ASN A 7 -5.91 -8.99 -10.21
C ASN A 7 -5.25 -7.65 -9.83
N THR A 8 -5.77 -7.01 -8.80
CA THR A 8 -5.26 -5.73 -8.29
C THR A 8 -4.05 -6.09 -7.45
N SER A 9 -2.90 -6.01 -8.09
CA SER A 9 -1.60 -6.29 -7.49
C SER A 9 -0.91 -5.00 -7.08
N LEU A 10 -0.01 -5.06 -6.10
CA LEU A 10 0.92 -3.97 -5.79
C LEU A 10 1.70 -3.49 -7.04
N LYS A 11 1.95 -4.39 -8.00
CA LYS A 11 2.59 -4.04 -9.27
C LYS A 11 1.77 -3.05 -10.11
N SER A 12 0.44 -3.09 -10.00
CA SER A 12 -0.44 -2.16 -10.72
C SER A 12 -0.30 -0.72 -10.23
N LEU A 13 0.03 -0.50 -8.96
CA LEU A 13 0.34 0.85 -8.44
C LEU A 13 1.64 1.41 -8.99
N ILE A 14 2.63 0.54 -9.24
CA ILE A 14 3.91 0.94 -9.83
C ILE A 14 3.73 1.25 -11.33
N GLN A 15 2.90 0.47 -12.01
CA GLN A 15 2.61 0.67 -13.44
C GLN A 15 1.70 1.87 -13.70
N ASP A 16 0.78 2.16 -12.78
CA ASP A 16 -0.14 3.29 -12.88
C ASP A 16 -0.12 4.13 -11.59
N PRO A 17 0.82 5.08 -11.48
CA PRO A 17 0.96 5.93 -10.30
C PRO A 17 -0.25 6.85 -10.09
N SER A 18 -1.11 7.03 -11.08
CA SER A 18 -2.37 7.79 -10.96
C SER A 18 -3.28 7.18 -9.89
N ARG A 19 -3.26 5.85 -9.76
CA ARG A 19 -4.03 5.14 -8.71
C ARG A 19 -3.54 5.48 -7.31
N LEU A 20 -2.24 5.75 -7.13
CA LEU A 20 -1.73 6.25 -5.84
C LEU A 20 -2.30 7.62 -5.52
N ALA A 21 -2.48 8.49 -6.52
CA ALA A 21 -3.09 9.80 -6.31
C ALA A 21 -4.55 9.67 -5.87
N ASP A 22 -5.32 8.76 -6.47
CA ASP A 22 -6.70 8.48 -6.05
C ASP A 22 -6.78 7.87 -4.65
N ILE A 23 -5.86 6.97 -4.29
CA ILE A 23 -5.75 6.42 -2.94
C ILE A 23 -5.40 7.50 -1.93
N MET A 24 -4.49 8.43 -2.24
CA MET A 24 -4.15 9.53 -1.34
C MET A 24 -5.27 10.56 -1.21
N LYS A 25 -6.04 10.78 -2.28
CA LYS A 25 -7.16 11.72 -2.29
C LYS A 25 -8.37 11.17 -1.52
N ASP A 26 -8.64 9.88 -1.61
CA ASP A 26 -9.74 9.22 -0.89
C ASP A 26 -9.30 7.87 -0.29
N PRO A 27 -8.51 7.89 0.80
CA PRO A 27 -7.93 6.68 1.39
C PRO A 27 -8.99 5.77 2.00
N SER A 28 -10.11 6.35 2.45
CA SER A 28 -11.22 5.62 3.06
C SER A 28 -11.91 4.71 2.06
N LYS A 29 -12.03 5.16 0.81
CA LYS A 29 -12.77 4.43 -0.23
C LYS A 29 -11.81 3.72 -1.18
N SER A 30 -11.01 4.46 -1.92
CA SER A 30 -10.07 3.95 -2.92
C SER A 30 -8.96 3.12 -2.28
N GLY A 31 -8.49 3.53 -1.09
CA GLY A 31 -7.47 2.79 -0.34
C GLY A 31 -7.99 1.47 0.22
N LEU A 32 -9.20 1.44 0.80
CA LEU A 32 -9.81 0.20 1.29
C LEU A 32 -10.18 -0.75 0.14
N ASP A 33 -10.69 -0.23 -0.97
CA ASP A 33 -11.02 -1.05 -2.14
C ASP A 33 -9.76 -1.70 -2.73
N PHE A 34 -8.70 -0.91 -2.89
CA PHE A 34 -7.38 -1.40 -3.30
C PHE A 34 -6.85 -2.46 -2.34
N TYR A 35 -6.85 -2.18 -1.02
CA TYR A 35 -6.38 -3.12 -0.02
C TYR A 35 -7.20 -4.42 -0.06
N ASN A 36 -8.51 -4.33 -0.17
CA ASN A 36 -9.39 -5.50 -0.22
C ASN A 36 -9.18 -6.35 -1.48
N GLY A 37 -8.84 -5.72 -2.61
CA GLY A 37 -8.50 -6.38 -3.87
C GLY A 37 -7.16 -7.11 -3.87
N LEU A 38 -6.26 -6.83 -2.91
CA LEU A 38 -4.97 -7.52 -2.80
C LEU A 38 -5.12 -8.96 -2.31
N SER A 39 -4.25 -9.83 -2.81
CA SER A 39 -4.08 -11.17 -2.26
C SER A 39 -3.51 -11.12 -0.84
N VAL A 40 -3.75 -12.17 -0.03
CA VAL A 40 -3.26 -12.27 1.35
C VAL A 40 -1.75 -12.06 1.45
N LYS A 41 -0.98 -12.58 0.49
CA LYS A 41 0.48 -12.40 0.43
C LYS A 41 0.85 -10.94 0.22
N GLU A 42 0.16 -10.23 -0.67
CA GLU A 42 0.45 -8.83 -0.96
C GLU A 42 0.04 -7.92 0.19
N LYS A 43 -1.07 -8.23 0.88
CA LYS A 43 -1.44 -7.55 2.13
C LYS A 43 -0.35 -7.67 3.19
N GLN A 44 0.22 -8.87 3.35
CA GLN A 44 1.35 -9.08 4.26
C GLN A 44 2.58 -8.26 3.85
N TYR A 45 2.94 -8.27 2.56
CA TYR A 45 4.05 -7.45 2.06
C TYR A 45 3.85 -5.95 2.33
N LEU A 46 2.65 -5.43 2.09
CA LEU A 46 2.33 -4.03 2.36
C LEU A 46 2.46 -3.70 3.85
N LEU A 47 1.99 -4.59 4.73
CA LEU A 47 2.10 -4.42 6.18
C LEU A 47 3.57 -4.42 6.64
N PHE A 48 4.38 -5.36 6.14
CA PHE A 48 5.81 -5.40 6.45
C PHE A 48 6.56 -4.18 5.92
N ALA A 49 6.23 -3.72 4.70
CA ALA A 49 6.82 -2.51 4.13
C ALA A 49 6.45 -1.27 4.96
N ALA A 50 5.19 -1.15 5.40
CA ALA A 50 4.76 -0.07 6.28
C ALA A 50 5.51 -0.10 7.62
N ALA A 51 5.65 -1.28 8.25
CA ALA A 51 6.39 -1.44 9.50
C ALA A 51 7.87 -1.09 9.34
N ALA A 52 8.53 -1.59 8.28
CA ALA A 52 9.92 -1.26 7.98
C ALA A 52 10.11 0.24 7.72
N GLY A 53 9.18 0.87 7.00
CA GLY A 53 9.16 2.32 6.77
C GLY A 53 9.04 3.11 8.06
N LEU A 54 8.16 2.72 8.97
CA LEU A 54 8.00 3.35 10.28
C LEU A 54 9.25 3.19 11.15
N ILE A 55 9.85 2.00 11.19
CA ILE A 55 11.09 1.76 11.94
C ILE A 55 12.22 2.60 11.34
N GLY A 56 12.37 2.61 10.01
CA GLY A 56 13.38 3.41 9.33
C GLY A 56 13.22 4.91 9.59
N TYR A 57 11.98 5.42 9.54
CA TYR A 57 11.66 6.80 9.85
C TYR A 57 11.92 7.15 11.33
N ALA A 58 11.56 6.26 12.25
CA ALA A 58 11.84 6.44 13.68
C ALA A 58 13.35 6.51 13.96
N ILE A 59 14.14 5.64 13.33
CA ILE A 59 15.61 5.69 13.42
C ILE A 59 16.15 6.99 12.81
N TYR A 60 15.61 7.42 11.66
CA TYR A 60 16.01 8.66 11.01
C TYR A 60 15.77 9.89 11.90
N LEU A 61 14.57 10.02 12.49
CA LEU A 61 14.24 11.09 13.43
C LEU A 61 15.15 11.06 14.66
N GLY A 62 15.35 9.88 15.27
CA GLY A 62 16.25 9.74 16.42
C GLY A 62 17.71 10.10 16.11
N ARG A 63 18.10 10.10 14.83
CA ARG A 63 19.43 10.54 14.37
C ARG A 63 19.50 12.03 14.03
N GLN A 64 18.35 12.67 13.79
CA GLN A 64 18.26 14.08 13.45
C GLN A 64 18.24 14.98 14.69
N ASP A 65 17.78 14.45 15.83
CA ASP A 65 17.79 15.10 17.15
C ASP A 65 19.03 14.79 18.01
N GLY A 66 20.03 14.07 17.47
CA GLY A 66 21.23 13.59 18.19
C GLY A 66 22.53 14.30 17.81
#